data_AF-A0A6P0LKZ7-F1
#
_entry.id   AF-A0A6P0LKZ7-F1
#
_cell.length_a   1.000
_cell.length_b   1.000
_cell.length_c   1.000
_cell.angle_alpha   90.00
_cell.angle_beta   90.00
_cell.angle_gamma   90.00
#
_symmetry.space_group_name_H-M   'P 1'
#
loop_
_entity.id
_entity.type
_entity.pdbx_description
1 polymer ?
#
loop_
_entity_poly.entity_id
_entity_poly.type
_entity_poly.pdbx_seq_one_letter_code
_entity_poly.pdbx_strand_id
1 'polypeptide(L)'
;VSPFAGRFKRYDNVTADKVLQIFQENEPSGRTDLAGVLLDATNDYFKRKASRQTKANGETILVVTDGEPDERKAVMKVIIEASRRIDVDEELAISFIQIGNDLQATKFLKILDDELQNAGAKFDIVDTVTIDQMEDMTLTEVLINAIID
;
A
#
# COMPACT_ATOMS: atom_id res chain seq x y z
N VAL A 1 -1.49 19.14 22.34
CA VAL A 1 -2.32 19.61 21.22
C VAL A 1 -1.65 19.14 19.94
N SER A 2 -2.26 18.20 19.21
CA SER A 2 -1.91 17.86 17.83
C SER A 2 -3.24 17.75 17.08
N PRO A 3 -3.57 18.67 16.16
CA PRO A 3 -4.69 18.50 15.25
C PRO A 3 -4.24 17.54 14.14
N PHE A 4 -5.18 16.97 13.38
CA PHE A 4 -4.94 16.03 12.26
C PHE A 4 -4.71 14.56 12.67
N ALA A 5 -5.75 13.93 13.19
CA ALA A 5 -5.98 12.51 12.98
C ALA A 5 -7.05 12.39 11.88
N GLY A 6 -6.61 12.28 10.62
CA GLY A 6 -7.48 11.81 9.56
C GLY A 6 -7.90 10.38 9.91
N ARG A 7 -9.20 10.15 10.12
CA ARG A 7 -9.71 8.80 10.36
C ARG A 7 -9.63 8.03 9.03
N PHE A 8 -8.59 7.22 8.83
CA PHE A 8 -8.59 6.23 7.77
C PHE A 8 -9.42 5.02 8.20
N LYS A 9 -10.05 4.34 7.23
CA LYS A 9 -10.84 3.15 7.45
C LYS A 9 -10.07 1.94 6.91
N ARG A 10 -9.62 1.08 7.80
CA ARG A 10 -8.94 -0.17 7.47
C ARG A 10 -9.95 -1.31 7.42
N TYR A 11 -9.78 -2.20 6.44
CA TYR A 11 -10.57 -3.41 6.30
C TYR A 11 -9.63 -4.61 6.22
N ASP A 12 -9.81 -5.59 7.10
CA ASP A 12 -9.03 -6.82 7.12
C ASP A 12 -9.84 -7.98 6.50
N ASN A 13 -9.14 -8.96 5.91
CA ASN A 13 -9.74 -10.15 5.27
C ASN A 13 -10.78 -9.82 4.18
N VAL A 14 -10.47 -8.84 3.33
CA VAL A 14 -11.36 -8.36 2.28
C VAL A 14 -11.43 -9.39 1.14
N THR A 15 -12.63 -9.86 0.81
CA THR A 15 -12.91 -10.65 -0.40
C THR A 15 -13.21 -9.71 -1.58
N ALA A 16 -13.14 -10.21 -2.81
CA ALA A 16 -13.52 -9.44 -4.02
C ALA A 16 -14.87 -8.71 -3.88
N ASP A 17 -15.90 -9.41 -3.38
CA ASP A 17 -17.23 -8.81 -3.15
C ASP A 17 -17.18 -7.68 -2.11
N LYS A 18 -16.31 -7.81 -1.09
CA LYS A 18 -16.14 -6.80 -0.05
C LYS A 18 -15.42 -5.56 -0.57
N VAL A 19 -14.48 -5.70 -1.50
CA VAL A 19 -13.83 -4.55 -2.18
C VAL A 19 -14.87 -3.69 -2.90
N LEU A 20 -15.76 -4.32 -3.67
CA LEU A 20 -16.83 -3.63 -4.39
C LEU A 20 -17.75 -2.84 -3.46
N GLN A 21 -18.16 -3.46 -2.36
CA GLN A 21 -18.97 -2.80 -1.33
C GLN A 21 -18.23 -1.60 -0.72
N ILE A 22 -16.94 -1.76 -0.38
CA ILE A 22 -16.12 -0.68 0.20
C ILE A 22 -16.03 0.50 -0.77
N PHE A 23 -15.83 0.27 -2.06
CA PHE A 23 -15.77 1.35 -3.05
C PHE A 23 -17.10 2.08 -3.23
N GLN A 24 -18.23 1.37 -3.18
CA GLN A 24 -19.55 2.00 -3.29
C GLN A 24 -19.95 2.78 -2.03
N GLU A 25 -19.49 2.37 -0.86
CA GLU A 25 -19.89 2.93 0.43
C GLU A 25 -18.97 4.05 0.94
N ASN A 26 -17.82 4.31 0.30
CA ASN A 26 -16.87 5.33 0.75
C ASN A 26 -16.56 6.31 -0.39
N GLU A 27 -16.94 7.57 -0.20
CA GLU A 27 -16.48 8.66 -1.05
C GLU A 27 -15.06 9.09 -0.64
N PRO A 28 -14.14 9.33 -1.60
CA PRO A 28 -12.84 9.90 -1.28
C PRO A 28 -13.03 11.30 -0.68
N SER A 29 -12.58 11.50 0.56
CA SER A 29 -12.65 12.80 1.22
C SER A 29 -11.37 13.07 2.01
N GLY A 30 -10.77 14.23 1.76
CA GLY A 30 -9.68 14.78 2.56
C GLY A 30 -8.27 14.51 2.04
N ARG A 31 -7.30 14.75 2.92
CA ARG A 31 -5.86 14.59 2.70
C ARG A 31 -5.46 13.11 2.62
N THR A 32 -4.46 12.80 1.78
CA THR A 32 -3.91 11.45 1.64
C THR A 32 -2.83 11.21 2.69
N ASP A 33 -3.23 10.87 3.93
CA ASP A 33 -2.31 10.43 4.99
C ASP A 33 -1.82 8.98 4.76
N LEU A 34 -1.16 8.77 3.63
CA LEU A 34 -0.62 7.46 3.26
C LEU A 34 0.44 6.98 4.25
N ALA A 35 1.22 7.90 4.82
CA ALA A 35 2.25 7.56 5.80
C ALA A 35 1.64 6.96 7.07
N GLY A 36 0.57 7.57 7.61
CA GLY A 36 -0.16 7.05 8.76
C GLY A 36 -0.78 5.67 8.50
N VAL A 37 -1.40 5.49 7.32
CA VAL A 37 -2.02 4.21 6.90
C VAL A 37 -0.96 3.10 6.78
N LEU A 38 0.15 3.35 6.09
CA LEU A 38 1.23 2.38 5.93
C LEU A 38 1.86 2.05 7.28
N LEU A 39 2.03 3.04 8.17
CA LEU A 39 2.60 2.82 9.48
C LEU A 39 1.70 1.92 10.35
N ASP A 40 0.38 2.11 10.30
CA ASP A 40 -0.56 1.24 10.99
C ASP A 40 -0.55 -0.19 10.42
N ALA A 41 -0.62 -0.33 9.09
CA ALA A 41 -0.64 -1.62 8.40
C ALA A 41 0.62 -2.44 8.68
N THR A 42 1.80 -1.83 8.53
CA THR A 42 3.09 -2.49 8.80
C THR A 42 3.25 -2.82 10.28
N ASN A 43 2.84 -1.93 11.20
CA ASN A 43 2.91 -2.24 12.63
C ASN A 43 1.99 -3.38 13.05
N ASP A 44 0.80 -3.49 12.45
CA ASP A 44 -0.06 -4.64 12.67
C ASP A 44 0.57 -5.95 12.17
N TYR A 45 1.13 -5.95 10.96
CA TYR A 45 1.89 -7.09 10.45
C TYR A 45 2.98 -7.51 11.45
N PHE A 46 3.78 -6.57 11.95
CA PHE A 46 4.84 -6.90 12.90
C PHE A 46 4.33 -7.38 14.26
N LYS A 47 3.17 -6.89 14.73
CA LYS A 47 2.51 -7.41 15.95
C LYS A 47 2.07 -8.86 15.76
N ARG A 48 1.48 -9.18 14.61
CA ARG A 48 1.07 -10.55 14.25
C ARG A 48 2.28 -11.46 14.05
N LYS A 49 3.36 -10.96 13.42
CA LYS A 49 4.62 -11.68 13.25
C LYS A 49 5.22 -12.08 14.60
N ALA A 50 5.31 -11.13 15.54
CA ALA A 50 5.79 -11.40 16.90
C ALA A 50 4.95 -12.46 17.64
N SER A 51 3.67 -12.58 17.29
CA SER A 51 2.73 -13.56 17.85
C SER A 51 2.63 -14.85 17.02
N ARG A 52 3.44 -15.01 15.96
CA ARG A 52 3.39 -16.13 14.99
C ARG A 52 2.01 -16.31 14.35
N GLN A 53 1.37 -15.20 13.99
CA GLN A 53 0.04 -15.14 13.38
C GLN A 53 0.08 -14.62 11.93
N THR A 54 1.27 -14.53 11.31
CA THR A 54 1.41 -14.19 9.89
C THR A 54 1.23 -15.42 9.01
N LYS A 55 0.88 -15.19 7.74
CA LYS A 55 0.79 -16.27 6.74
C LYS A 55 2.18 -16.86 6.45
N ALA A 56 2.22 -18.17 6.16
CA ALA A 56 3.47 -18.87 5.88
C ALA A 56 4.11 -18.46 4.54
N ASN A 57 3.30 -17.98 3.59
CA ASN A 57 3.70 -17.57 2.25
C ASN A 57 3.83 -16.05 2.09
N GLY A 58 3.98 -15.31 3.19
CA GLY A 58 4.02 -13.85 3.16
C GLY A 58 2.66 -13.18 3.04
N GLU A 59 2.68 -11.85 3.10
CA GLU A 59 1.49 -11.02 3.03
C GLU A 59 1.73 -9.79 2.15
N THR A 60 0.70 -9.38 1.40
CA THR A 60 0.75 -8.17 0.57
C THR A 60 -0.16 -7.10 1.15
N ILE A 61 0.37 -5.91 1.37
CA ILE A 61 -0.40 -4.70 1.66
C ILE A 61 -0.76 -4.06 0.31
N LEU A 62 -2.02 -4.15 -0.07
CA LEU A 62 -2.53 -3.49 -1.28
C LEU A 62 -2.92 -2.04 -0.97
N VAL A 63 -2.33 -1.10 -1.69
CA VAL A 63 -2.64 0.33 -1.60
C VAL A 63 -3.21 0.81 -2.92
N VAL A 64 -4.39 1.41 -2.87
CA VAL A 64 -5.04 1.99 -4.05
C VAL A 64 -5.11 3.49 -3.87
N THR A 65 -4.56 4.26 -4.81
CA THR A 65 -4.48 5.73 -4.72
C THR A 65 -4.70 6.39 -6.07
N ASP A 66 -5.37 7.53 -6.10
CA ASP A 66 -5.61 8.33 -7.31
C ASP A 66 -4.67 9.54 -7.44
N GLY A 67 -3.89 9.81 -6.39
CA GLY A 67 -3.02 10.98 -6.31
C GLY A 67 -1.83 10.78 -5.41
N GLU A 68 -1.00 11.81 -5.40
CA GLU A 68 0.21 11.88 -4.60
C GLU A 68 -0.07 12.07 -3.09
N PRO A 69 0.68 11.41 -2.18
CA PRO A 69 0.57 11.69 -0.76
C PRO A 69 1.14 13.06 -0.38
N ASP A 70 0.56 13.68 0.65
CA ASP A 70 0.99 14.97 1.18
C ASP A 70 2.44 14.94 1.71
N GLU A 71 2.86 13.82 2.30
CA GLU A 71 4.18 13.67 2.94
C GLU A 71 5.03 12.54 2.31
N ARG A 72 5.50 12.73 1.07
CA ARG A 72 6.39 11.79 0.35
C ARG A 72 7.52 11.20 1.20
N LYS A 73 8.24 12.05 1.95
CA LYS A 73 9.37 11.61 2.80
C LYS A 73 8.93 10.73 3.95
N ALA A 74 7.76 10.99 4.53
CA ALA A 74 7.23 10.17 5.61
C ALA A 74 6.83 8.78 5.09
N VAL A 75 6.21 8.71 3.91
CA VAL A 75 5.89 7.45 3.21
C VAL A 75 7.15 6.61 2.97
N MET A 76 8.18 7.19 2.33
CA MET A 76 9.45 6.49 2.08
C MET A 76 10.07 5.96 3.38
N LYS A 77 10.07 6.77 4.44
CA LYS A 77 10.63 6.38 5.74
C LYS A 77 9.91 5.16 6.32
N VAL A 78 8.57 5.12 6.26
CA VAL A 78 7.80 3.99 6.77
C VAL A 78 8.18 2.68 6.05
N ILE A 79 8.28 2.73 4.72
CA ILE A 79 8.60 1.55 3.90
C ILE A 79 10.04 1.08 4.15
N ILE A 80 11.01 2.00 4.19
CA ILE A 80 12.42 1.68 4.50
C ILE A 80 12.54 1.04 5.88
N GLU A 81 11.85 1.56 6.89
CA GLU A 81 11.89 0.98 8.23
C GLU A 81 11.17 -0.37 8.30
N ALA A 82 10.12 -0.58 7.50
CA ALA A 82 9.45 -1.87 7.40
C ALA A 82 10.39 -2.91 6.77
N SER A 83 11.03 -2.61 5.64
CA SER A 83 11.96 -3.55 4.98
C SER A 83 13.15 -3.93 5.87
N ARG A 84 13.59 -3.05 6.78
CA ARG A 84 14.65 -3.36 7.76
C ARG A 84 14.22 -4.35 8.83
N ARG A 85 12.92 -4.47 9.11
CA ARG A 85 12.34 -5.30 10.18
C ARG A 85 11.91 -6.69 9.71
N ILE A 86 11.86 -6.92 8.40
CA ILE A 86 11.57 -8.24 7.84
C ILE A 86 12.82 -9.11 7.78
N ASP A 87 12.64 -10.44 7.87
CA ASP A 87 13.74 -11.40 7.93
C ASP A 87 14.16 -11.86 6.53
N VAL A 88 13.17 -12.14 5.67
CA VAL A 88 13.30 -12.49 4.24
C VAL A 88 12.53 -11.46 3.39
N ASP A 89 12.82 -11.37 2.09
CA ASP A 89 12.14 -10.44 1.18
C ASP A 89 10.69 -10.85 0.92
N GLU A 90 10.36 -12.14 0.92
CA GLU A 90 9.01 -12.59 0.55
C GLU A 90 7.98 -12.56 1.69
N GLU A 91 8.34 -12.15 2.91
CA GLU A 91 7.39 -12.19 4.03
C GLU A 91 6.38 -11.02 4.05
N LEU A 92 6.71 -9.90 3.41
CA LEU A 92 5.85 -8.72 3.35
C LEU A 92 6.12 -7.90 2.07
N ALA A 93 5.10 -7.76 1.23
CA ALA A 93 5.10 -6.89 0.05
C ALA A 93 4.12 -5.73 0.23
N ILE A 94 4.34 -4.65 -0.52
CA ILE A 94 3.45 -3.49 -0.63
C ILE A 94 3.20 -3.24 -2.11
N SER A 95 1.98 -3.51 -2.58
CA SER A 95 1.60 -3.28 -3.97
C SER A 95 0.78 -1.98 -4.07
N PHE A 96 1.24 -1.04 -4.88
CA PHE A 96 0.50 0.18 -5.18
C PHE A 96 -0.23 0.07 -6.51
N ILE A 97 -1.53 0.36 -6.50
CA ILE A 97 -2.35 0.52 -7.69
C ILE A 97 -2.71 1.99 -7.84
N GLN A 98 -2.24 2.61 -8.92
CA GLN A 98 -2.63 3.96 -9.27
C GLN A 98 -3.95 3.96 -10.05
N ILE A 99 -4.94 4.70 -9.56
CA ILE A 99 -6.15 5.06 -10.30
C ILE A 99 -5.95 6.42 -10.99
N GLY A 100 -6.43 6.55 -12.22
CA GLY A 100 -6.31 7.81 -12.97
C GLY A 100 -4.90 8.10 -13.46
N ASN A 101 -4.64 9.35 -13.84
CA ASN A 101 -3.47 9.74 -14.64
C ASN A 101 -2.64 10.88 -14.03
N ASP A 102 -2.65 11.03 -12.71
CA ASP A 102 -1.78 11.99 -12.02
C ASP A 102 -0.29 11.63 -12.22
N LEU A 103 0.40 12.42 -13.05
CA LEU A 103 1.81 12.24 -13.37
C LEU A 103 2.75 12.41 -12.17
N GLN A 104 2.37 13.19 -11.15
CA GLN A 104 3.17 13.32 -9.93
C GLN A 104 3.08 12.05 -9.10
N ALA A 105 1.85 11.51 -8.95
CA ALA A 105 1.64 10.22 -8.31
C ALA A 105 2.44 9.12 -9.03
N THR A 106 2.35 9.03 -10.37
CA THR A 106 3.10 8.03 -11.15
C THR A 106 4.61 8.11 -10.90
N LYS A 107 5.18 9.32 -10.93
CA LYS A 107 6.61 9.52 -10.67
C LYS A 107 6.99 9.13 -9.24
N PHE A 108 6.15 9.49 -8.28
CA PHE A 108 6.43 9.19 -6.89
C PHE A 108 6.33 7.70 -6.59
N LEU A 109 5.30 7.01 -7.09
CA LEU A 109 5.16 5.56 -6.96
C LEU A 109 6.37 4.85 -7.58
N LYS A 110 6.79 5.25 -8.78
CA LYS A 110 8.00 4.71 -9.41
C LYS A 110 9.28 4.89 -8.57
N ILE A 111 9.40 5.99 -7.83
CA ILE A 111 10.50 6.18 -6.87
C ILE A 111 10.41 5.20 -5.69
N LEU A 112 9.19 4.86 -5.24
CA LEU A 112 9.00 3.87 -4.19
C LEU A 112 9.39 2.46 -4.66
N ASP A 113 9.10 2.15 -5.92
CA ASP A 113 9.45 0.90 -6.59
C ASP A 113 10.98 0.79 -6.79
N ASP A 114 11.56 1.72 -7.57
CA ASP A 114 12.92 1.54 -8.11
C ASP A 114 14.06 1.98 -7.15
N GLU A 115 13.80 2.91 -6.22
CA GLU A 115 14.87 3.70 -5.59
C GLU A 115 15.02 3.48 -4.07
N LEU A 116 14.14 2.72 -3.42
CA LEU A 116 14.18 2.61 -1.96
C LEU A 116 15.38 1.85 -1.43
N GLN A 117 15.89 0.86 -2.17
CA GLN A 117 17.14 0.16 -1.79
C GLN A 117 18.33 1.12 -1.80
N ASN A 118 18.43 2.00 -2.81
CA ASN A 118 19.44 3.06 -2.87
C ASN A 118 19.31 4.04 -1.70
N ALA A 119 18.09 4.25 -1.20
CA ALA A 119 17.81 5.07 -0.03
C ALA A 119 17.98 4.34 1.32
N GLY A 120 18.36 3.06 1.31
CA GLY A 120 18.70 2.28 2.50
C GLY A 120 17.62 1.31 2.99
N ALA A 121 16.62 0.98 2.16
CA ALA A 121 15.78 -0.20 2.38
C ALA A 121 16.65 -1.47 2.36
N LYS A 122 16.32 -2.44 3.22
CA LYS A 122 17.08 -3.71 3.31
C LYS A 122 16.70 -4.66 2.18
N PHE A 123 15.43 -4.72 1.85
CA PHE A 123 14.86 -5.52 0.77
C PHE A 123 14.01 -4.61 -0.11
N ASP A 124 13.87 -5.04 -1.36
CA ASP A 124 12.86 -4.50 -2.24
C ASP A 124 11.51 -5.14 -1.89
N ILE A 125 10.52 -4.32 -1.55
CA ILE A 125 9.21 -4.78 -1.04
C ILE A 125 8.07 -3.98 -1.64
N VAL A 126 8.33 -3.17 -2.66
CA VAL A 126 7.33 -2.30 -3.27
C VAL A 126 7.19 -2.69 -4.73
N ASP A 127 5.97 -2.94 -5.15
CA ASP A 127 5.62 -3.05 -6.57
C ASP A 127 4.59 -1.97 -6.92
N THR A 128 4.67 -1.43 -8.14
CA THR A 128 3.70 -0.44 -8.62
C THR A 128 3.05 -0.88 -9.92
N VAL A 129 1.73 -0.73 -9.97
CA VAL A 129 0.94 -0.96 -11.18
C VAL A 129 0.04 0.23 -11.47
N THR A 130 0.04 0.69 -12.71
CA THR A 130 -0.92 1.68 -13.19
C THR A 130 -2.10 0.98 -13.85
N ILE A 131 -3.32 1.55 -13.73
CA ILE A 131 -4.47 1.02 -14.48
C ILE A 131 -4.19 0.98 -15.99
N ASP A 132 -3.44 1.95 -16.52
CA ASP A 132 -3.06 1.98 -17.93
C ASP A 132 -2.21 0.77 -18.35
N GLN A 133 -1.46 0.16 -17.44
CA GLN A 133 -0.70 -1.07 -17.72
C GLN A 133 -1.57 -2.34 -17.73
N MET A 134 -2.79 -2.26 -17.17
CA MET A 134 -3.74 -3.37 -17.10
C MET A 134 -4.76 -3.30 -18.24
N GLU A 135 -4.33 -2.91 -19.45
CA GLU A 135 -5.17 -2.69 -20.64
C GLU A 135 -6.37 -3.67 -20.73
N ASP A 136 -7.55 -3.13 -21.01
CA ASP A 136 -8.84 -3.83 -21.11
C ASP A 136 -9.46 -4.39 -19.81
N MET A 137 -8.89 -4.09 -18.64
CA MET A 137 -9.48 -4.47 -17.34
C MET A 137 -10.26 -3.32 -16.69
N THR A 138 -11.43 -3.64 -16.13
CA THR A 138 -12.13 -2.77 -15.18
C THR A 138 -11.35 -2.66 -13.87
N LEU A 139 -11.50 -1.54 -13.14
CA LEU A 139 -10.92 -1.40 -11.79
C LEU A 139 -11.26 -2.58 -10.88
N THR A 140 -12.45 -3.17 -11.04
CA THR A 140 -12.85 -4.37 -10.31
C THR A 140 -11.97 -5.58 -10.63
N GLU A 141 -11.69 -5.83 -11.91
CA GLU A 141 -10.81 -6.92 -12.35
C GLU A 141 -9.36 -6.67 -11.91
N VAL A 142 -8.91 -5.42 -11.94
CA VAL A 142 -7.59 -5.00 -11.42
C VAL A 142 -7.45 -5.38 -9.95
N LEU A 143 -8.44 -5.03 -9.13
CA LEU A 143 -8.42 -5.32 -7.69
C LEU A 143 -8.59 -6.81 -7.40
N ILE A 144 -9.36 -7.55 -8.21
CA ILE A 144 -9.49 -9.00 -8.09
C ILE A 144 -8.15 -9.68 -8.38
N ASN A 145 -7.47 -9.29 -9.46
CA ASN A 145 -6.18 -9.87 -9.83
C ASN A 145 -5.11 -9.60 -8.77
N ALA A 146 -5.08 -8.38 -8.22
CA ALA A 146 -4.13 -7.99 -7.16
C ALA A 146 -4.36 -8.69 -5.80
N ILE A 147 -5.51 -9.35 -5.61
CA ILE A 147 -5.80 -10.18 -4.42
C ILE A 147 -5.50 -11.66 -4.67
N ILE A 148 -5.56 -12.10 -5.94
CA ILE A 148 -5.34 -13.50 -6.33
C ILE A 148 -3.84 -13.81 -6.47
N ASP A 149 -3.05 -12.83 -6.88
CA ASP A 149 -1.57 -12.89 -6.91
C ASP A 149 -0.99 -12.89 -5.48
#